data_AF-A0A5B7CCM1-F1
#
_entry.id   AF-A0A5B7CCM1-F1
#
_cell.length_a   1.000
_cell.length_b   1.000
_cell.length_c   1.000
_cell.angle_alpha   90.00
_cell.angle_beta   90.00
_cell.angle_gamma   90.00
#
_symmetry.space_group_name_H-M   'P 1'
#
loop_
_entity.id
_entity.type
_entity.pdbx_description
1 polymer ?
#
loop_
_entity_poly.entity_id
_entity_poly.type
_entity_poly.pdbx_seq_one_letter_code
_entity_poly.pdbx_strand_id
1 'polypeptide(L)'
;ISEKAYNHEDIIRILSTRSKAQLNATLNHYNNTFGNAINKDLKTDPKDEYLTLLRATMKCLTCPEKYFEKVLRLAINKLGTDEWALTRVVTTRAEVDMRRIKEEYQKRNSVPLDRAISVDTSGDYEKMLLALIGHGNA
;
A
#
# COMPACT_ATOMS: atom_id res chain seq x y z
N ILE A 1 16.81 -19.55 -22.23
CA ILE A 1 15.93 -19.35 -21.05
C ILE A 1 16.82 -18.76 -19.98
N SER A 2 16.71 -17.46 -19.68
CA SER A 2 17.60 -16.83 -18.69
C SER A 2 17.37 -17.49 -17.34
N GLU A 3 18.43 -17.92 -16.66
CA GLU A 3 18.37 -18.34 -15.26
C GLU A 3 17.83 -17.19 -14.42
N LYS A 4 16.52 -17.24 -14.13
CA LYS A 4 15.93 -16.33 -13.16
C LYS A 4 16.41 -16.79 -11.79
N ALA A 5 16.88 -15.86 -10.97
CA ALA A 5 17.37 -16.15 -9.61
C ALA A 5 16.30 -16.76 -8.67
N TYR A 6 15.03 -16.80 -9.11
CA TYR A 6 13.90 -17.35 -8.38
C TYR A 6 12.79 -17.82 -9.35
N ASN A 7 12.00 -18.81 -8.92
CA ASN A 7 10.88 -19.34 -9.71
C ASN A 7 9.62 -18.48 -9.50
N HIS A 8 9.14 -17.84 -10.57
CA HIS A 8 7.95 -17.00 -10.53
C HIS A 8 6.70 -17.80 -10.11
N GLU A 9 6.57 -19.05 -10.57
CA GLU A 9 5.41 -19.90 -10.29
C GLU A 9 5.28 -20.24 -8.81
N ASP A 10 6.40 -20.52 -8.15
CA ASP A 10 6.40 -20.81 -6.72
C ASP A 10 5.99 -19.60 -5.89
N ILE A 11 6.49 -18.41 -6.26
CA ILE A 11 6.12 -17.17 -5.57
C ILE A 11 4.63 -16.87 -5.78
N ILE A 12 4.14 -16.98 -7.02
CA ILE A 12 2.71 -16.77 -7.33
C ILE A 12 1.86 -17.74 -6.52
N ARG A 13 2.19 -19.03 -6.55
CA ARG A 13 1.49 -20.07 -5.79
C ARG A 13 1.48 -19.79 -4.30
N ILE A 14 2.60 -19.38 -3.71
CA ILE A 14 2.68 -19.05 -2.29
C ILE A 14 1.76 -17.87 -1.97
N LEU A 15 1.85 -16.77 -2.72
CA LEU A 15 1.06 -15.57 -2.45
C LEU A 15 -0.44 -15.73 -2.72
N SER A 16 -0.83 -16.57 -3.68
CA SER A 16 -2.23 -16.78 -4.05
C SER A 16 -2.94 -17.82 -3.19
N THR A 17 -2.22 -18.79 -2.60
CA THR A 17 -2.84 -19.93 -1.90
C THR A 17 -2.69 -19.91 -0.39
N ARG A 18 -1.80 -19.07 0.16
CA ARG A 18 -1.50 -19.08 1.59
C ARG A 18 -2.23 -18.00 2.36
N SER A 19 -2.57 -18.28 3.62
CA SER A 19 -3.21 -17.32 4.51
C SER A 19 -2.24 -16.20 4.92
N LYS A 20 -2.78 -15.04 5.30
CA LYS A 20 -1.97 -13.89 5.76
C LYS A 20 -1.04 -14.25 6.93
N ALA A 21 -1.51 -15.09 7.87
CA ALA A 21 -0.70 -15.54 8.99
C ALA A 21 0.50 -16.39 8.54
N GLN A 22 0.27 -17.33 7.61
CA GLN A 22 1.34 -18.16 7.06
C GLN A 22 2.31 -17.34 6.21
N LEU A 23 1.82 -16.37 5.43
CA LEU A 23 2.66 -15.45 4.66
C LEU A 23 3.57 -14.65 5.59
N ASN A 24 3.03 -14.04 6.64
CA ASN A 24 3.83 -13.31 7.63
C ASN A 24 4.89 -14.20 8.28
N ALA A 25 4.55 -15.43 8.67
CA ALA A 25 5.51 -16.38 9.22
C ALA A 25 6.62 -16.71 8.21
N THR A 26 6.28 -16.91 6.93
CA THR A 26 7.23 -17.20 5.85
C THR A 26 8.20 -16.03 5.64
N LEU A 27 7.68 -14.80 5.58
CA LEU A 27 8.50 -13.58 5.40
C LEU A 27 9.42 -13.33 6.60
N ASN A 28 8.93 -13.56 7.82
CA ASN A 28 9.73 -13.45 9.03
C ASN A 28 10.84 -14.51 9.07
N HIS A 29 10.52 -15.75 8.71
CA HIS A 29 11.51 -16.81 8.61
C HIS A 29 12.58 -16.49 7.56
N TYR A 30 12.19 -15.99 6.38
CA TYR A 30 13.12 -15.51 5.36
C TYR A 30 14.07 -14.45 5.92
N ASN A 31 13.54 -13.41 6.59
CA ASN A 31 14.35 -12.35 7.17
C ASN A 31 15.34 -12.87 8.23
N ASN A 32 14.92 -13.83 9.05
CA ASN A 32 15.78 -14.44 10.08
C ASN A 32 16.90 -15.28 9.45
N THR A 33 16.61 -16.00 8.36
CA THR A 33 17.57 -16.90 7.70
C THR A 33 18.58 -16.13 6.86
N PHE A 34 18.16 -15.08 6.15
CA PHE A 34 19.00 -14.35 5.19
C PHE A 34 19.47 -12.98 5.67
N GLY A 35 19.02 -12.52 6.85
CA GLY A 35 19.40 -11.24 7.44
C GLY A 35 18.82 -10.00 6.74
N ASN A 36 18.00 -10.19 5.70
CA ASN A 36 17.34 -9.12 4.97
C ASN A 36 15.89 -9.48 4.65
N ALA A 37 15.03 -8.46 4.63
CA ALA A 37 13.66 -8.64 4.17
C ALA A 37 13.67 -9.00 2.68
N ILE A 38 12.88 -9.98 2.27
CA ILE A 38 12.74 -10.41 0.86
C ILE A 38 12.43 -9.24 -0.11
N ASN A 39 11.76 -8.19 0.37
CA ASN A 39 11.54 -6.96 -0.39
C ASN A 39 12.83 -6.14 -0.64
N LYS A 40 13.99 -6.52 -0.11
CA LYS A 40 15.29 -5.94 -0.47
C LYS A 40 15.97 -6.79 -1.53
N ASP A 41 15.84 -8.12 -1.42
CA ASP A 41 16.45 -9.08 -2.34
C ASP A 41 15.72 -9.18 -3.68
N LEU A 42 14.41 -8.94 -3.68
CA LEU A 42 13.63 -8.64 -4.89
C LEU A 42 14.00 -7.22 -5.36
N LYS A 43 15.12 -7.08 -6.09
CA LYS A 43 15.65 -5.78 -6.54
C LYS A 43 14.57 -4.92 -7.18
N THR A 44 14.61 -3.62 -6.91
CA THR A 44 13.66 -2.68 -7.53
C THR A 44 14.17 -2.35 -8.93
N ASP A 45 13.56 -2.97 -9.95
CA ASP A 45 13.70 -2.55 -11.33
C ASP A 45 12.38 -1.93 -11.79
N PRO A 46 12.32 -0.61 -12.02
CA PRO A 46 11.12 0.06 -12.52
C PRO A 46 10.63 -0.45 -13.88
N LYS A 47 11.47 -1.13 -14.67
CA LYS A 47 11.10 -1.74 -15.95
C LYS A 47 10.55 -3.16 -15.78
N ASP A 48 10.72 -3.76 -14.60
CA ASP A 48 10.18 -5.08 -14.27
C ASP A 48 8.80 -4.94 -13.62
N GLU A 49 7.77 -5.02 -14.46
CA GLU A 49 6.37 -4.95 -14.05
C GLU A 49 6.00 -6.10 -13.12
N TYR A 50 6.55 -7.30 -13.33
CA TYR A 50 6.30 -8.45 -12.47
C TYR A 50 6.81 -8.19 -11.06
N LEU A 51 8.05 -7.71 -10.90
CA LEU A 51 8.60 -7.37 -9.59
C LEU A 51 7.84 -6.23 -8.92
N THR A 52 7.40 -5.25 -9.70
CA THR A 52 6.57 -4.15 -9.19
C THR A 52 5.25 -4.67 -8.63
N LEU A 53 4.56 -5.53 -9.38
CA LEU A 53 3.29 -6.14 -8.96
C LEU A 53 3.49 -7.08 -7.77
N LEU A 54 4.53 -7.91 -7.80
CA LEU A 54 4.87 -8.84 -6.74
C LEU A 54 5.03 -8.12 -5.39
N ARG A 55 5.84 -7.05 -5.37
CA ARG A 55 6.07 -6.25 -4.16
C ARG A 55 4.80 -5.56 -3.68
N ALA A 56 3.98 -5.06 -4.61
CA ALA A 56 2.70 -4.44 -4.29
C ALA A 56 1.75 -5.45 -3.62
N THR A 57 1.64 -6.65 -4.20
CA THR A 57 0.84 -7.76 -3.67
C THR A 57 1.32 -8.19 -2.28
N MET A 58 2.63 -8.40 -2.11
CA MET A 58 3.21 -8.75 -0.81
C MET A 58 2.92 -7.70 0.26
N LYS A 59 3.07 -6.42 -0.09
CA LYS A 59 2.79 -5.30 0.83
C LYS A 59 1.29 -5.23 1.18
N CYS A 60 0.42 -5.40 0.19
CA CYS A 60 -1.03 -5.40 0.38
C CYS A 60 -1.49 -6.54 1.32
N LEU A 61 -0.91 -7.73 1.18
CA LEU A 61 -1.28 -8.91 1.98
C LEU A 61 -0.77 -8.84 3.43
N THR A 62 0.40 -8.24 3.65
CA THR A 62 1.11 -8.33 4.95
C THR A 62 1.12 -7.02 5.75
N CYS A 63 1.11 -5.87 5.08
CA CYS A 63 1.07 -4.55 5.71
C CYS A 63 0.10 -3.63 4.92
N PRO A 64 -1.21 -3.94 4.90
CA PRO A 64 -2.19 -3.23 4.07
C PRO A 64 -2.20 -1.73 4.32
N GLU A 65 -2.06 -1.29 5.58
CA GLU A 65 -1.99 0.14 5.93
C GLU A 65 -0.86 0.87 5.21
N LYS A 66 0.33 0.23 5.09
CA LYS A 66 1.47 0.80 4.36
C LYS A 66 1.28 0.75 2.85
N TYR A 67 0.50 -0.20 2.34
CA TYR A 67 0.15 -0.25 0.92
C TYR A 67 -0.80 0.90 0.57
N PHE A 68 -1.91 1.03 1.30
CA PHE A 68 -2.92 2.06 1.04
C PHE A 68 -2.38 3.47 1.31
N GLU A 69 -1.55 3.67 2.35
CA GLU A 69 -0.80 4.91 2.53
C GLU A 69 -0.03 5.28 1.27
N LYS A 70 0.72 4.33 0.71
CA LYS A 70 1.54 4.58 -0.48
C LYS A 70 0.68 4.96 -1.67
N VAL A 71 -0.48 4.33 -1.83
CA VAL A 71 -1.45 4.65 -2.89
C VAL A 71 -1.97 6.07 -2.72
N LEU A 72 -2.44 6.44 -1.52
CA LEU A 72 -2.94 7.79 -1.23
C LEU A 72 -1.86 8.86 -1.46
N ARG A 73 -0.66 8.64 -0.94
CA ARG A 73 0.46 9.57 -1.08
C ARG A 73 0.84 9.79 -2.55
N LEU A 74 0.82 8.72 -3.35
CA LEU A 74 1.07 8.82 -4.79
C LEU A 74 -0.11 9.41 -5.56
N ALA A 75 -1.33 9.33 -5.03
CA ALA A 75 -2.50 9.94 -5.64
C ALA A 75 -2.53 11.46 -5.42
N ILE A 76 -2.08 11.92 -4.25
CA ILE A 76 -2.07 13.32 -3.84
C ILE A 76 -0.80 14.06 -4.32
N ASN A 77 0.38 13.43 -4.27
CA ASN A 77 1.65 14.12 -4.55
C ASN A 77 2.05 14.14 -6.05
N LYS A 78 1.09 14.10 -6.98
CA LYS A 78 1.35 14.21 -8.42
C LYS A 78 1.04 15.63 -8.92
N LEU A 79 1.45 15.95 -10.16
CA LEU A 79 0.92 17.13 -10.87
C LEU A 79 -0.57 16.88 -11.11
N GLY A 80 -1.41 17.40 -10.22
CA GLY A 80 -2.83 17.06 -10.12
C GLY A 80 -3.10 15.80 -9.30
N THR A 81 -4.37 15.59 -8.96
CA THR A 81 -4.81 14.47 -8.12
C THR A 81 -5.20 13.26 -8.98
N ASP A 82 -4.72 12.08 -8.60
CA ASP A 82 -5.27 10.81 -9.10
C ASP A 82 -6.59 10.50 -8.38
N GLU A 83 -7.67 11.17 -8.79
CA GLU A 83 -8.98 11.12 -8.12
C GLU A 83 -9.53 9.69 -8.05
N TRP A 84 -9.26 8.87 -9.07
CA TRP A 84 -9.73 7.48 -9.10
C TRP A 84 -9.03 6.63 -8.03
N ALA A 85 -7.71 6.76 -7.86
CA ALA A 85 -6.97 6.09 -6.80
C ALA A 85 -7.37 6.60 -5.41
N LEU A 86 -7.50 7.92 -5.25
CA LEU A 86 -7.90 8.55 -4.00
C LEU A 86 -9.29 8.10 -3.57
N THR A 87 -10.29 8.24 -4.46
CA THR A 87 -11.68 7.82 -4.21
C THR A 87 -11.76 6.34 -3.87
N ARG A 88 -11.11 5.47 -4.65
CA ARG A 88 -11.16 4.02 -4.42
C ARG A 88 -10.65 3.66 -3.04
N VAL A 89 -9.50 4.22 -2.61
CA VAL A 89 -8.95 3.89 -1.29
C VAL A 89 -9.83 4.46 -0.18
N VAL A 90 -10.26 5.72 -0.30
CA VAL A 90 -11.09 6.36 0.74
C VAL A 90 -12.41 5.61 0.93
N THR A 91 -13.13 5.33 -0.16
CA THR A 91 -14.43 4.65 -0.11
C THR A 91 -14.34 3.19 0.36
N THR A 92 -13.38 2.41 -0.14
CA THR A 92 -13.30 0.98 0.20
C THR A 92 -12.65 0.70 1.55
N ARG A 93 -11.94 1.66 2.14
CA ARG A 93 -11.22 1.48 3.41
C ARG A 93 -11.83 2.24 4.59
N ALA A 94 -12.79 3.13 4.35
CA ALA A 94 -13.45 3.97 5.37
C ALA A 94 -13.81 3.18 6.63
N GLU A 95 -14.51 2.06 6.47
CA GLU A 95 -15.02 1.23 7.58
C GLU A 95 -14.13 0.02 7.92
N VAL A 96 -12.97 -0.12 7.28
CA VAL A 96 -12.11 -1.32 7.44
C VAL A 96 -10.89 -1.02 8.30
N ASP A 97 -10.06 -0.07 7.87
CA ASP A 97 -8.79 0.25 8.53
C ASP A 97 -8.31 1.69 8.30
N MET A 98 -9.23 2.60 7.94
CA MET A 98 -8.91 4.00 7.65
C MET A 98 -8.10 4.66 8.76
N ARG A 99 -8.42 4.40 10.04
CA ARG A 99 -7.65 4.93 11.18
C ARG A 99 -6.16 4.56 11.11
N ARG A 100 -5.86 3.29 10.82
CA ARG A 100 -4.47 2.79 10.70
C ARG A 100 -3.77 3.37 9.47
N ILE A 101 -4.52 3.56 8.38
CA ILE A 101 -4.00 4.23 7.17
C ILE A 101 -3.64 5.69 7.46
N LYS A 102 -4.49 6.43 8.17
CA LYS A 102 -4.22 7.82 8.59
C LYS A 102 -2.96 7.92 9.45
N GLU A 103 -2.83 7.05 10.45
CA GLU A 103 -1.64 6.97 11.33
C GLU A 103 -0.36 6.73 10.52
N GLU A 104 -0.36 5.75 9.61
CA GLU A 104 0.81 5.44 8.78
C GLU A 104 1.10 6.57 7.77
N TYR A 105 0.06 7.21 7.23
CA TYR A 105 0.20 8.37 6.35
C TYR A 105 0.89 9.54 7.07
N GLN A 106 0.41 9.91 8.26
CA GLN A 106 1.01 10.97 9.06
C GLN A 106 2.46 10.62 9.43
N LYS A 107 2.70 9.40 9.89
CA LYS A 107 4.05 8.92 10.26
C LYS A 107 5.05 9.06 9.12
N ARG A 108 4.61 8.83 7.88
CA ARG A 108 5.49 8.82 6.71
C ARG A 108 5.63 10.16 6.00
N ASN A 109 4.58 10.98 6.02
CA ASN A 109 4.50 12.24 5.27
C ASN A 109 4.67 13.47 6.15
N SER A 110 4.68 13.31 7.47
CA SER A 110 4.71 14.40 8.46
C SER A 110 3.53 15.38 8.33
N VAL A 111 2.47 14.99 7.62
CA VAL A 111 1.25 15.76 7.40
C VAL A 111 0.04 14.82 7.60
N PRO A 112 -1.01 15.24 8.34
CA PRO A 112 -2.24 14.47 8.46
C PRO A 112 -2.92 14.25 7.10
N LEU A 113 -3.54 13.08 6.90
CA LEU A 113 -4.19 12.73 5.63
C LEU A 113 -5.33 13.71 5.26
N ASP A 114 -6.11 14.13 6.25
CA ASP A 114 -7.18 15.12 6.11
C ASP A 114 -6.66 16.44 5.56
N ARG A 115 -5.57 16.97 6.12
CA ARG A 115 -4.92 18.17 5.61
C ARG A 115 -4.37 17.98 4.19
N ALA A 116 -3.84 16.80 3.88
CA ALA A 116 -3.35 16.51 2.53
C ALA A 116 -4.49 16.53 1.50
N ILE A 117 -5.65 15.96 1.84
CA ILE A 117 -6.85 15.96 0.98
C ILE A 117 -7.40 17.37 0.81
N SER A 118 -7.49 18.17 1.89
CA SER A 118 -8.06 19.52 1.83
C SER A 118 -7.22 20.51 1.01
N VAL A 119 -5.91 20.23 0.84
CA VAL A 119 -5.02 21.06 0.03
C VAL A 119 -5.09 20.69 -1.45
N ASP A 120 -5.31 19.41 -1.75
CA ASP A 120 -5.21 18.87 -3.10
C ASP A 120 -6.56 18.73 -3.82
N THR A 121 -7.67 18.74 -3.07
CA THR A 121 -9.04 18.61 -3.59
C THR A 121 -9.88 19.83 -3.24
N SER A 122 -11.06 19.98 -3.86
CA SER A 122 -11.97 21.09 -3.57
C SER A 122 -13.45 20.73 -3.74
N GLY A 123 -14.33 21.60 -3.27
CA GLY A 123 -15.78 21.51 -3.48
C GLY A 123 -16.43 20.33 -2.74
N ASP A 124 -17.49 19.78 -3.30
CA ASP A 124 -18.24 18.70 -2.65
C ASP A 124 -17.47 17.36 -2.65
N TYR A 125 -16.54 17.19 -3.60
CA TYR A 125 -15.64 16.04 -3.61
C TYR A 125 -14.73 16.03 -2.37
N GLU A 126 -14.11 17.16 -2.04
CA GLU A 126 -13.32 17.32 -0.81
C GLU A 126 -14.15 17.00 0.43
N LYS A 127 -15.34 17.60 0.55
CA LYS A 127 -16.24 17.38 1.70
C LYS A 127 -16.60 15.91 1.87
N MET A 128 -16.92 15.22 0.78
CA MET A 128 -17.21 13.79 0.79
C MET A 128 -16.02 12.97 1.28
N LEU A 129 -14.82 13.23 0.75
CA LEU A 129 -13.61 12.51 1.17
C LEU A 129 -13.29 12.74 2.64
N LEU A 130 -13.37 13.99 3.10
CA LEU A 130 -13.13 14.36 4.50
C LEU A 130 -14.14 13.67 5.44
N ALA A 131 -15.41 13.61 5.06
CA ALA A 131 -16.43 12.88 5.82
C ALA A 131 -16.09 11.38 5.93
N LEU A 132 -15.73 10.73 4.81
CA LEU A 132 -15.43 9.30 4.77
C LEU A 132 -14.19 8.90 5.58
N ILE A 133 -13.19 9.79 5.70
CA ILE A 133 -12.01 9.55 6.54
C ILE A 133 -12.21 9.94 8.02
N GLY A 134 -13.43 10.36 8.39
CA GLY A 134 -13.78 10.80 9.74
C GLY A 134 -13.11 12.10 10.15
N HIS A 135 -13.08 13.10 9.26
CA HIS A 135 -12.70 14.47 9.61
C HIS A 135 -13.94 15.27 10.03
N GLY A 136 -14.03 15.59 11.32
CA GLY A 136 -15.17 16.27 11.94
C GLY A 136 -15.92 15.37 12.93
N ASN A 137 -16.47 15.97 14.00
CA ASN A 137 -17.24 15.25 15.02
C ASN A 137 -18.50 14.64 14.39
N ALA A 138 -18.47 13.34 14.14
CA ALA A 138 -19.66 12.50 14.06
C ALA A 138 -19.90 11.84 15.42
#